data_AF-A0A9E2H5R0-F1
#
_entry.id   AF-A0A9E2H5R0-F1
#
_cell.length_a   1.000
_cell.length_b   1.000
_cell.length_c   1.000
_cell.angle_alpha   90.00
_cell.angle_beta   90.00
_cell.angle_gamma   90.00
#
_symmetry.space_group_name_H-M   'P 1'
#
loop_
_entity.id
_entity.type
_entity.pdbx_description
1 polymer ?
#
loop_
_entity_poly.entity_id
_entity_poly.type
_entity_poly.pdbx_seq_one_letter_code
_entity_poly.pdbx_strand_id
1 'polypeptide(L)'
;MKSKLLMILIVAILLVIDMPSVLAQEMTKEQWQQEMSQFTAKRNDLKSKLDKLNADIKSLQDQSQKLDGDLQACMDEKLELLGVTQAEYDAFFEELARYESRVSELMKMSDEELLKYRQEVENMNKRVAEMAKHKIAMVPRQGDRIKRLQENIASLMLTLGKSKTYTVGTWAKDRDCLWNIAKKKDIYNNAWLWPKIWQGNRDKIKNPDVIKPKWVLKIPHGTELTKEEKSAANSYYKKKAAPPAAPGQ
;
A
#
# COMPACT_ATOMS: atom_id res chain seq x y z
N MET A 1 -15.95 3.31 47.12
CA MET A 1 -15.83 3.82 48.51
C MET A 1 -15.29 2.78 49.49
N LYS A 2 -15.78 1.53 49.48
CA LYS A 2 -15.33 0.45 50.40
C LYS A 2 -13.82 0.12 50.32
N SER A 3 -13.22 0.13 49.13
CA SER A 3 -11.78 -0.13 48.93
C SER A 3 -10.86 1.01 49.42
N LYS A 4 -11.31 2.28 49.32
CA LYS A 4 -10.56 3.43 49.86
C LYS A 4 -10.59 3.47 51.40
N LEU A 5 -11.71 3.09 52.01
CA LEU A 5 -11.84 3.00 53.46
C LEU A 5 -10.98 1.85 54.04
N LEU A 6 -10.90 0.72 53.33
CA LEU A 6 -10.08 -0.43 53.71
C LEU A 6 -8.57 -0.11 53.65
N MET A 7 -8.10 0.60 52.62
CA MET A 7 -6.69 1.04 52.57
C MET A 7 -6.33 2.01 53.69
N ILE A 8 -7.22 2.95 54.03
CA ILE A 8 -6.98 3.91 55.12
C ILE A 8 -6.89 3.16 56.47
N LEU A 9 -7.71 2.14 56.68
CA LEU A 9 -7.66 1.31 57.88
C LEU A 9 -6.38 0.47 57.96
N ILE A 10 -5.91 -0.08 56.84
CA ILE A 10 -4.68 -0.89 56.78
C ILE A 10 -3.44 -0.03 57.03
N VAL A 11 -3.40 1.21 56.49
CA VAL A 11 -2.32 2.17 56.76
C VAL A 11 -2.32 2.63 58.22
N ALA A 12 -3.50 2.79 58.83
CA ALA A 12 -3.62 3.15 60.24
C ALA A 12 -3.18 2.01 61.19
N ILE A 13 -3.44 0.75 60.83
CA ILE A 13 -3.05 -0.41 61.64
C ILE A 13 -1.55 -0.73 61.51
N LEU A 14 -0.95 -0.51 60.32
CA LEU A 14 0.50 -0.64 60.10
C LEU A 14 1.34 0.45 60.80
N LEU A 15 0.72 1.55 61.24
CA LEU A 15 1.38 2.61 62.01
C LEU A 15 1.48 2.32 63.51
N VAL A 16 0.78 1.30 64.03
CA VAL A 16 0.65 1.06 65.48
C VAL A 16 1.39 -0.19 65.97
N ILE A 17 1.92 -1.01 65.07
CA ILE A 17 2.57 -2.28 65.44
C ILE A 17 3.96 -2.32 64.83
N ASP A 18 4.93 -1.69 65.50
CA ASP A 18 6.26 -2.21 65.83
C ASP A 18 7.20 -1.04 66.19
N MET A 19 7.24 -0.67 67.47
CA MET A 19 8.30 0.17 68.01
C MET A 19 9.06 -0.67 69.04
N PRO A 20 10.11 -1.39 68.64
CA PRO A 20 11.11 -1.82 69.61
C PRO A 20 11.62 -0.57 70.33
N SER A 21 11.79 -0.68 71.64
CA SER A 21 12.37 0.33 72.53
C SER A 21 13.80 0.65 72.11
N VAL A 22 13.94 1.46 71.06
CA VAL A 22 15.11 2.31 70.86
C VAL A 22 15.04 3.29 72.02
N LEU A 23 16.00 3.20 72.93
CA LEU A 23 16.32 4.28 73.85
C LEU A 23 16.35 5.56 73.00
N ALA A 24 15.30 6.36 73.12
CA ALA A 24 15.27 7.69 72.52
C ALA A 24 16.48 8.39 73.14
N GLN A 25 17.52 8.56 72.35
CA GLN A 25 18.54 9.53 72.66
C GLN A 25 17.77 10.84 72.73
N GLU A 26 17.44 11.27 73.95
CA GLU A 26 16.64 12.47 74.20
C GLU A 26 17.41 13.62 73.59
N MET A 27 17.05 13.96 72.35
CA MET A 27 17.62 15.10 71.68
C MET A 27 17.35 16.31 72.54
N THR A 28 18.38 17.13 72.79
CA THR A 28 18.19 18.33 73.60
C THR A 28 17.15 19.23 72.96
N LYS A 29 16.51 20.09 73.74
CA LYS A 29 15.53 21.06 73.23
C LYS A 29 16.10 21.87 72.05
N GLU A 30 17.41 22.18 72.06
CA GLU A 30 18.06 22.85 70.93
C GLU A 30 18.12 21.96 69.68
N GLN A 31 18.47 20.68 69.81
CA GLN A 31 18.50 19.73 68.68
C GLN A 31 17.12 19.56 68.04
N TRP A 32 16.06 19.50 68.84
CA TRP A 32 14.67 19.49 68.37
C TRP A 32 14.29 20.78 67.61
N GLN A 33 14.66 21.94 68.16
CA GLN A 33 14.42 23.21 67.49
C GLN A 33 15.16 23.29 66.15
N GLN A 34 16.39 22.78 66.10
CA GLN A 34 17.19 22.72 64.89
C GLN A 34 16.54 21.81 63.83
N GLU A 35 16.16 20.59 64.18
CA GLU A 35 15.48 19.68 63.24
C GLU A 35 14.15 20.23 62.74
N MET A 36 13.34 20.80 63.63
CA MET A 36 12.06 21.41 63.25
C MET A 36 12.26 22.57 62.27
N SER A 37 13.30 23.38 62.47
CA SER A 37 13.67 24.45 61.53
C SER A 37 14.11 23.89 60.17
N GLN A 38 14.90 22.81 60.16
CA GLN A 38 15.35 22.15 58.93
C GLN A 38 14.20 21.54 58.14
N PHE A 39 13.29 20.82 58.80
CA PHE A 39 12.11 20.25 58.15
C PHE A 39 11.15 21.33 57.65
N THR A 40 10.99 22.43 58.41
CA THR A 40 10.21 23.59 57.95
C THR A 40 10.82 24.22 56.71
N ALA A 41 12.14 24.38 56.66
CA ALA A 41 12.85 24.89 55.49
C ALA A 41 12.69 23.95 54.27
N LYS A 42 12.89 22.64 54.45
CA LYS A 42 12.68 21.63 53.38
C LYS A 42 11.24 21.64 52.87
N ARG A 43 10.25 21.72 53.75
CA ARG A 43 8.84 21.82 53.36
C ARG A 43 8.57 23.07 52.53
N ASN A 44 9.12 24.21 52.94
CA ASN A 44 8.93 25.46 52.21
C ASN A 44 9.63 25.44 50.84
N ASP A 45 10.83 24.86 50.74
CA ASP A 45 11.54 24.63 49.49
C ASP A 45 10.76 23.70 48.54
N LEU A 46 10.31 22.54 49.03
CA LEU A 46 9.48 21.62 48.25
C LEU A 46 8.16 22.25 47.79
N LYS A 47 7.52 23.05 48.64
CA LYS A 47 6.33 23.82 48.27
C LYS A 47 6.62 24.80 47.15
N SER A 48 7.71 25.58 47.25
CA SER A 48 8.13 26.50 46.20
C SER A 48 8.44 25.78 44.88
N LYS A 49 9.09 24.62 44.94
CA LYS A 49 9.33 23.78 43.75
C LYS A 49 8.04 23.25 43.14
N LEU A 50 7.09 22.80 43.96
CA LEU A 50 5.79 22.33 43.50
C LEU A 50 4.98 23.47 42.84
N ASP A 51 4.99 24.65 43.43
CA ASP A 51 4.32 25.83 42.86
C ASP A 51 4.93 26.23 41.51
N LYS A 52 6.27 26.17 41.38
CA LYS A 52 6.98 26.38 40.11
C LYS A 52 6.61 25.33 39.06
N LEU A 53 6.68 24.04 39.42
CA LEU A 53 6.33 22.95 38.49
C LEU A 53 4.87 23.07 38.03
N ASN A 54 3.94 23.45 38.90
CA ASN A 54 2.55 23.68 38.50
C ASN A 54 2.40 24.87 37.54
N ALA A 55 3.15 25.95 37.75
CA ALA A 55 3.19 27.08 36.82
C ALA A 55 3.76 26.68 35.46
N ASP A 56 4.83 25.87 35.44
CA ASP A 56 5.44 25.35 34.22
C ASP A 56 4.49 24.41 33.47
N ILE A 57 3.81 23.50 34.18
CA ILE A 57 2.78 22.62 33.59
C ILE A 57 1.69 23.44 32.91
N LYS A 58 1.19 24.47 33.59
CA LYS A 58 0.16 25.36 33.02
C LYS A 58 0.68 26.08 31.78
N SER A 59 1.89 26.64 31.85
CA SER A 59 2.53 27.30 30.70
C SER A 59 2.69 26.37 29.49
N LEU A 60 3.11 25.13 29.72
CA LEU A 60 3.23 24.12 28.67
C LEU A 60 1.88 23.72 28.08
N GLN A 61 0.83 23.61 28.91
CA GLN A 61 -0.53 23.36 28.43
C GLN A 61 -1.05 24.51 27.56
N ASP A 62 -0.85 25.75 27.99
CA ASP A 62 -1.25 26.94 27.23
C ASP A 62 -0.48 27.03 25.89
N GLN A 63 0.82 26.70 25.90
CA GLN A 63 1.63 26.62 24.67
C GLN A 63 1.14 25.53 23.72
N SER A 64 0.83 24.32 24.22
CA SER A 64 0.29 23.23 23.40
C SER A 64 -1.02 23.65 22.72
N GLN A 65 -1.96 24.22 23.47
CA GLN A 65 -3.23 24.67 22.92
C GLN A 65 -3.06 25.76 21.86
N LYS A 66 -2.10 26.67 22.06
CA LYS A 66 -1.76 27.68 21.07
C LYS A 66 -1.20 27.06 19.80
N LEU A 67 -0.22 26.15 19.92
CA LEU A 67 0.35 25.45 18.77
C LEU A 67 -0.70 24.65 18.00
N ASP A 68 -1.62 23.98 18.69
CA ASP A 68 -2.72 23.23 18.08
C ASP A 68 -3.65 24.18 17.28
N GLY A 69 -3.98 25.34 17.84
CA GLY A 69 -4.77 26.37 17.16
C GLY A 69 -4.05 26.96 15.93
N ASP A 70 -2.76 27.30 16.07
CA ASP A 70 -1.94 27.83 14.97
C ASP A 70 -1.79 26.79 13.84
N LEU A 71 -1.64 25.50 14.18
CA LEU A 71 -1.59 24.41 13.21
C LEU A 71 -2.92 24.29 12.45
N GLN A 72 -4.05 24.34 13.16
CA GLN A 72 -5.36 24.25 12.56
C GLN A 72 -5.61 25.42 11.59
N ALA A 73 -5.30 26.65 12.00
CA ALA A 73 -5.42 27.83 11.15
C ALA A 73 -4.58 27.72 9.86
N CYS A 74 -3.33 27.24 9.98
CA CYS A 74 -2.46 27.01 8.82
C CYS A 74 -3.01 25.93 7.87
N MET A 75 -3.62 24.87 8.40
CA MET A 75 -4.26 23.84 7.58
C MET A 75 -5.48 24.38 6.85
N ASP A 76 -6.32 25.17 7.52
CA ASP A 76 -7.50 25.80 6.95
C ASP A 76 -7.11 26.78 5.82
N GLU A 77 -6.09 27.62 6.04
CA GLU A 77 -5.55 28.54 5.01
C GLU A 77 -5.01 27.77 3.79
N LYS A 78 -4.29 26.67 4.01
CA LYS A 78 -3.79 25.82 2.91
C LYS A 78 -4.94 25.22 2.11
N LEU A 79 -6.01 24.76 2.76
CA LEU A 79 -7.19 24.22 2.09
C LEU A 79 -7.94 25.29 1.29
N GLU A 80 -8.05 26.49 1.85
CA GLU A 80 -8.63 27.66 1.17
C GLU A 80 -7.82 28.03 -0.08
N LEU A 81 -6.50 28.11 0.03
CA LEU A 81 -5.58 28.39 -1.09
C LEU A 81 -5.74 27.36 -2.22
N LEU A 82 -5.86 26.08 -1.86
CA LEU A 82 -6.06 25.00 -2.81
C LEU A 82 -7.52 24.94 -3.30
N GLY A 83 -8.45 25.63 -2.65
CA GLY A 83 -9.88 25.61 -2.95
C GLY A 83 -10.46 24.20 -2.89
N VAL A 84 -10.12 23.45 -1.83
CA VAL A 84 -10.58 22.09 -1.55
C VAL A 84 -11.03 21.97 -0.11
N THR A 85 -12.00 21.10 0.14
CA THR A 85 -12.48 20.81 1.49
C THR A 85 -11.54 19.87 2.24
N GLN A 86 -11.60 19.87 3.58
CA GLN A 86 -10.90 18.91 4.41
C GLN A 86 -11.24 17.46 4.03
N ALA A 87 -12.52 17.17 3.76
CA ALA A 87 -12.96 15.84 3.36
C ALA A 87 -12.36 15.39 2.01
N GLU A 88 -12.30 16.27 1.02
CA GLU A 88 -11.65 15.97 -0.27
C GLU A 88 -10.15 15.79 -0.10
N TYR A 89 -9.52 16.60 0.74
CA TYR A 89 -8.10 16.49 1.05
C TYR A 89 -7.78 15.13 1.68
N ASP A 90 -8.51 14.75 2.72
CA ASP A 90 -8.30 13.47 3.42
C ASP A 90 -8.60 12.28 2.51
N ALA A 91 -9.71 12.30 1.78
CA ALA A 91 -10.05 11.24 0.83
C ALA A 91 -8.97 11.05 -0.25
N PHE A 92 -8.37 12.14 -0.72
CA PHE A 92 -7.25 12.08 -1.66
C PHE A 92 -6.03 11.38 -1.07
N PHE A 93 -5.65 11.68 0.19
CA PHE A 93 -4.51 11.03 0.84
C PHE A 93 -4.77 9.57 1.17
N GLU A 94 -5.98 9.23 1.61
CA GLU A 94 -6.38 7.85 1.84
C GLU A 94 -6.30 7.04 0.54
N GLU A 95 -6.83 7.58 -0.56
CA GLU A 95 -6.78 6.93 -1.85
C GLU A 95 -5.34 6.75 -2.36
N LEU A 96 -4.52 7.80 -2.24
CA LEU A 96 -3.10 7.73 -2.58
C LEU A 96 -2.37 6.67 -1.76
N ALA A 97 -2.58 6.62 -0.44
CA ALA A 97 -1.96 5.63 0.43
C ALA A 97 -2.41 4.19 0.11
N ARG A 98 -3.70 4.00 -0.22
CA ARG A 98 -4.22 2.70 -0.67
C ARG A 98 -3.52 2.25 -1.95
N TYR A 99 -3.37 3.12 -2.94
CA TYR A 99 -2.68 2.78 -4.18
C TYR A 99 -1.19 2.54 -3.99
N GLU A 100 -0.50 3.36 -3.17
CA GLU A 100 0.90 3.14 -2.81
C GLU A 100 1.10 1.75 -2.19
N SER A 101 0.25 1.34 -1.24
CA SER A 101 0.31 0.01 -0.63
C SER A 101 0.03 -1.10 -1.65
N ARG A 102 -1.05 -0.96 -2.43
CA ARG A 102 -1.46 -1.98 -3.40
C ARG A 102 -0.41 -2.20 -4.49
N VAL A 103 0.19 -1.13 -5.00
CA VAL A 103 1.28 -1.20 -5.97
C VAL A 103 2.52 -1.86 -5.34
N SER A 104 2.84 -1.56 -4.08
CA SER A 104 3.93 -2.24 -3.37
C SER A 104 3.72 -3.74 -3.24
N GLU A 105 2.49 -4.19 -2.99
CA GLU A 105 2.14 -5.63 -2.97
C GLU A 105 2.31 -6.26 -4.35
N LEU A 106 1.77 -5.64 -5.40
CA LEU A 106 1.84 -6.16 -6.77
C LEU A 106 3.28 -6.25 -7.28
N MET A 107 4.15 -5.32 -6.92
CA MET A 107 5.57 -5.37 -7.27
C MET A 107 6.32 -6.55 -6.62
N LYS A 108 5.78 -7.14 -5.54
CA LYS A 108 6.36 -8.32 -4.89
C LYS A 108 5.82 -9.63 -5.45
N MET A 109 4.77 -9.59 -6.26
CA MET A 109 4.19 -10.78 -6.88
C MET A 109 5.07 -11.31 -8.00
N SER A 110 4.92 -12.60 -8.30
CA SER A 110 5.55 -13.19 -9.48
C SER A 110 4.94 -12.65 -10.78
N ASP A 111 5.71 -12.66 -11.87
CA ASP A 111 5.23 -12.23 -13.19
C ASP A 111 3.95 -12.97 -13.64
N GLU A 112 3.81 -14.25 -13.27
CA GLU A 112 2.65 -15.06 -13.61
C GLU A 112 1.39 -14.64 -12.85
N GLU A 113 1.52 -14.33 -11.56
CA GLU A 113 0.41 -13.86 -10.73
C GLU A 113 -0.03 -12.44 -11.11
N LEU A 114 0.93 -11.58 -11.45
CA LEU A 114 0.67 -10.19 -11.82
C LEU A 114 -0.27 -10.09 -13.03
N LEU A 115 -0.22 -11.06 -13.95
CA LEU A 115 -1.10 -11.10 -15.14
C LEU A 115 -2.60 -11.10 -14.79
N LYS A 116 -2.98 -11.68 -13.66
CA LYS A 116 -4.38 -11.69 -13.18
C LYS A 116 -4.88 -10.28 -12.86
N TYR A 117 -3.96 -9.38 -12.51
CA TYR A 117 -4.23 -8.01 -12.10
C TYR A 117 -3.95 -6.97 -13.18
N ARG A 118 -3.77 -7.39 -14.45
CA ARG A 118 -3.48 -6.47 -15.56
C ARG A 118 -4.49 -5.32 -15.66
N GLN A 119 -5.79 -5.65 -15.60
CA GLN A 119 -6.84 -4.65 -15.70
C GLN A 119 -6.84 -3.70 -14.49
N GLU A 120 -6.53 -4.23 -13.30
CA GLU A 120 -6.40 -3.45 -12.08
C GLU A 120 -5.27 -2.42 -12.21
N VAL A 121 -4.10 -2.85 -12.67
CA VAL A 121 -2.93 -1.97 -12.89
C VAL A 121 -3.25 -0.87 -13.92
N GLU A 122 -3.95 -1.21 -15.01
CA GLU A 122 -4.35 -0.22 -16.01
C GLU A 122 -5.35 0.80 -15.44
N ASN A 123 -6.32 0.35 -14.64
CA ASN A 123 -7.28 1.23 -13.99
C ASN A 123 -6.59 2.14 -12.96
N MET A 124 -5.64 1.61 -12.18
CA MET A 124 -4.82 2.41 -11.27
C MET A 124 -4.02 3.46 -12.02
N ASN A 125 -3.40 3.10 -13.16
CA ASN A 125 -2.67 4.05 -13.99
C ASN A 125 -3.56 5.24 -14.41
N LYS A 126 -4.78 4.94 -14.89
CA LYS A 126 -5.77 5.97 -15.27
C LYS A 126 -6.16 6.83 -14.07
N ARG A 127 -6.48 6.23 -12.93
CA ARG A 127 -6.90 6.97 -11.73
C ARG A 127 -5.79 7.86 -11.18
N VAL A 128 -4.56 7.34 -11.09
CA VAL A 128 -3.39 8.10 -10.63
C VAL A 128 -3.05 9.24 -11.61
N ALA A 129 -3.25 9.05 -12.92
CA ALA A 129 -3.13 10.13 -13.89
C ALA A 129 -4.17 11.24 -13.70
N GLU A 130 -5.42 10.91 -13.34
CA GLU A 130 -6.41 11.92 -12.96
C GLU A 130 -6.09 12.61 -11.64
N MET A 131 -5.61 11.86 -10.63
CA MET A 131 -5.15 12.43 -9.37
C MET A 131 -4.01 13.44 -9.56
N ALA A 132 -3.11 13.18 -10.52
CA ALA A 132 -2.01 14.09 -10.85
C ALA A 132 -2.48 15.46 -11.38
N LYS A 133 -3.70 15.56 -11.92
CA LYS A 133 -4.30 16.82 -12.39
C LYS A 133 -4.97 17.60 -11.26
N HIS A 134 -5.20 16.97 -10.11
CA HIS A 134 -5.89 17.59 -9.00
C HIS A 134 -5.03 18.68 -8.35
N LYS A 135 -5.64 19.75 -7.82
CA LYS A 135 -4.92 20.88 -7.22
C LYS A 135 -4.00 20.46 -6.07
N ILE A 136 -4.39 19.43 -5.30
CA ILE A 136 -3.56 18.86 -4.21
C ILE A 136 -2.20 18.36 -4.73
N ALA A 137 -2.14 17.85 -5.98
CA ALA A 137 -0.90 17.38 -6.58
C ALA A 137 0.09 18.52 -6.92
N MET A 138 -0.36 19.78 -6.96
CA MET A 138 0.54 20.93 -7.17
C MET A 138 1.47 21.17 -5.99
N VAL A 139 1.12 20.67 -4.80
CA VAL A 139 2.02 20.73 -3.63
C VAL A 139 3.22 19.80 -3.91
N PRO A 140 4.46 20.31 -3.95
CA PRO A 140 5.62 19.53 -4.43
C PRO A 140 5.78 18.17 -3.78
N ARG A 141 5.67 18.12 -2.43
CA ARG A 141 5.76 16.87 -1.67
C ARG A 141 4.75 15.81 -2.12
N GLN A 142 3.56 16.23 -2.54
CA GLN A 142 2.48 15.33 -2.96
C GLN A 142 2.61 14.97 -4.44
N GLY A 143 2.99 15.94 -5.29
CA GLY A 143 3.36 15.68 -6.67
C GLY A 143 4.47 14.61 -6.78
N ASP A 144 5.49 14.70 -5.93
CA ASP A 144 6.58 13.71 -5.88
C ASP A 144 6.10 12.30 -5.53
N ARG A 145 5.13 12.17 -4.61
CA ARG A 145 4.53 10.88 -4.26
C ARG A 145 3.77 10.27 -5.43
N ILE A 146 2.93 11.08 -6.08
CA ILE A 146 2.15 10.66 -7.24
C ILE A 146 3.10 10.25 -8.38
N LYS A 147 4.16 11.00 -8.62
CA LYS A 147 5.17 10.68 -9.64
C LYS A 147 5.83 9.33 -9.36
N ARG A 148 6.30 9.08 -8.12
CA ARG A 148 6.86 7.78 -7.74
C ARG A 148 5.86 6.65 -7.93
N LEU A 149 4.60 6.88 -7.59
CA LEU A 149 3.53 5.91 -7.80
C LEU A 149 3.32 5.62 -9.30
N GLN A 150 3.32 6.65 -10.15
CA GLN A 150 3.24 6.51 -11.61
C GLN A 150 4.42 5.72 -12.18
N GLU A 151 5.64 5.97 -11.70
CA GLU A 151 6.85 5.24 -12.10
C GLU A 151 6.75 3.74 -11.74
N ASN A 152 6.28 3.43 -10.53
CA ASN A 152 6.05 2.05 -10.10
C ASN A 152 4.94 1.36 -10.90
N ILE A 153 3.84 2.06 -11.20
CA ILE A 153 2.77 1.51 -12.04
C ILE A 153 3.29 1.28 -13.47
N ALA A 154 4.09 2.20 -14.01
CA ALA A 154 4.68 2.05 -15.34
C ALA A 154 5.62 0.83 -15.42
N SER A 155 6.39 0.56 -14.35
CA SER A 155 7.25 -0.64 -14.29
C SER A 155 6.42 -1.94 -14.26
N LEU A 156 5.32 -1.97 -13.51
CA LEU A 156 4.35 -3.08 -13.53
C LEU A 156 3.70 -3.27 -14.89
N MET A 157 3.34 -2.17 -15.57
CA MET A 157 2.79 -2.25 -16.92
C MET A 157 3.81 -2.79 -17.93
N LEU A 158 5.08 -2.44 -17.77
CA LEU A 158 6.15 -2.97 -18.59
C LEU A 158 6.33 -4.49 -18.39
N THR A 159 6.34 -4.98 -17.15
CA THR A 159 6.41 -6.44 -16.88
C THR A 159 5.20 -7.16 -17.45
N LEU A 160 4.00 -6.62 -17.27
CA LEU A 160 2.76 -7.12 -17.87
C LEU A 160 2.75 -7.13 -19.41
N GLY A 161 3.50 -6.20 -20.01
CA GLY A 161 3.68 -6.05 -21.46
C GLY A 161 4.76 -6.97 -22.05
N LYS A 162 5.65 -7.56 -21.24
CA LYS A 162 6.64 -8.54 -21.70
C LYS A 162 5.92 -9.83 -22.13
N SER A 163 5.57 -9.93 -23.40
CA SER A 163 5.09 -11.17 -24.00
C SER A 163 6.27 -12.13 -24.20
N LYS A 164 6.14 -13.39 -23.78
CA LYS A 164 7.08 -14.43 -24.23
C LYS A 164 7.10 -14.45 -25.75
N THR A 165 8.25 -14.69 -26.36
CA THR A 165 8.34 -14.86 -27.82
C THR A 165 8.87 -16.24 -28.15
N TYR A 166 8.35 -16.85 -29.20
CA TYR A 166 8.80 -18.15 -29.69
C TYR A 166 9.26 -18.03 -31.14
N THR A 167 10.46 -18.56 -31.41
CA THR A 167 10.98 -18.65 -32.77
C THR A 167 10.54 -19.97 -33.39
N VAL A 168 9.75 -19.88 -34.46
CA VAL A 168 9.24 -21.05 -35.19
C VAL A 168 10.40 -21.86 -35.77
N GLY A 169 10.45 -23.14 -35.39
CA GLY A 169 11.39 -24.12 -35.91
C GLY A 169 11.01 -24.62 -37.31
N THR A 170 11.65 -25.69 -37.75
CA THR A 170 11.33 -26.30 -39.05
C THR A 170 10.32 -27.42 -38.88
N TRP A 171 9.46 -27.63 -39.89
CA TRP A 171 8.52 -28.76 -39.87
C TRP A 171 9.23 -30.11 -39.71
N ALA A 172 10.38 -30.29 -40.37
CA ALA A 172 11.15 -31.53 -40.34
C ALA A 172 11.73 -31.85 -38.95
N LYS A 173 12.11 -30.84 -38.17
CA LYS A 173 12.75 -31.01 -36.87
C LYS A 173 11.76 -30.92 -35.72
N ASP A 174 10.96 -29.86 -35.70
CA ASP A 174 10.15 -29.46 -34.55
C ASP A 174 8.65 -29.72 -34.78
N ARG A 175 8.25 -30.02 -36.03
CA ARG A 175 6.84 -30.14 -36.47
C ARG A 175 5.99 -28.95 -36.01
N ASP A 176 6.60 -27.76 -36.05
CA ASP A 176 5.98 -26.56 -35.52
C ASP A 176 4.79 -26.15 -36.39
N CYS A 177 3.61 -26.16 -35.77
CA CYS A 177 2.40 -25.51 -36.20
C CYS A 177 1.80 -24.81 -34.97
N LEU A 178 0.87 -23.86 -35.14
CA LEU A 178 0.31 -23.12 -34.00
C LEU A 178 -0.23 -24.04 -32.89
N TRP A 179 -0.83 -25.17 -33.28
CA TRP A 179 -1.30 -26.21 -32.37
C TRP A 179 -0.17 -26.85 -31.56
N ASN A 180 0.90 -27.30 -32.22
CA ASN A 180 2.03 -27.94 -31.56
C ASN A 180 2.85 -26.96 -30.72
N ILE A 181 2.97 -25.70 -31.15
CA ILE A 181 3.63 -24.64 -30.36
C ILE A 181 2.83 -24.41 -29.07
N ALA A 182 1.51 -24.25 -29.14
CA ALA A 182 0.67 -24.09 -27.96
C ALA A 182 0.72 -25.30 -26.99
N LYS A 183 0.90 -26.51 -27.53
CA LYS A 183 1.03 -27.75 -26.76
C LYS A 183 2.34 -27.86 -25.96
N LYS A 184 3.40 -27.12 -26.31
CA LYS A 184 4.69 -27.21 -25.60
C LYS A 184 4.52 -26.79 -24.13
N LYS A 185 5.19 -27.50 -23.23
CA LYS A 185 5.13 -27.25 -21.77
C LYS A 185 5.55 -25.82 -21.41
N ASP A 186 6.55 -25.29 -22.11
CA ASP A 186 7.11 -23.95 -21.85
C ASP A 186 6.25 -22.80 -22.42
N ILE A 187 5.24 -23.13 -23.23
CA ILE A 187 4.33 -22.19 -23.89
C ILE A 187 3.00 -22.13 -23.13
N TYR A 188 2.11 -23.11 -23.32
CA TYR A 188 0.85 -23.18 -22.57
C TYR A 188 0.50 -24.58 -22.05
N ASN A 189 1.23 -25.62 -22.46
CA ASN A 189 0.87 -27.02 -22.20
C ASN A 189 -0.58 -27.38 -22.63
N ASN A 190 -1.18 -26.59 -23.54
CA ASN A 190 -2.55 -26.77 -23.98
C ASN A 190 -2.68 -26.38 -25.45
N ALA A 191 -2.91 -27.38 -26.29
CA ALA A 191 -2.97 -27.19 -27.74
C ALA A 191 -4.20 -26.39 -28.20
N TRP A 192 -5.29 -26.39 -27.42
CA TRP A 192 -6.50 -25.62 -27.70
C TRP A 192 -6.29 -24.10 -27.68
N LEU A 193 -5.17 -23.63 -27.10
CA LEU A 193 -4.83 -22.22 -27.03
C LEU A 193 -4.08 -21.70 -28.28
N TRP A 194 -3.93 -22.52 -29.33
CA TRP A 194 -3.37 -22.05 -30.60
C TRP A 194 -4.04 -20.78 -31.18
N PRO A 195 -5.37 -20.54 -31.04
CA PRO A 195 -5.99 -19.33 -31.61
C PRO A 195 -5.49 -18.07 -30.91
N LYS A 196 -5.04 -18.17 -29.65
CA LYS A 196 -4.44 -17.05 -28.91
C LYS A 196 -3.13 -16.61 -29.57
N ILE A 197 -2.27 -17.56 -29.95
CA ILE A 197 -1.03 -17.26 -30.71
C ILE A 197 -1.39 -16.62 -32.05
N TRP A 198 -2.42 -17.11 -32.74
CA TRP A 198 -2.88 -16.53 -33.99
C TRP A 198 -3.38 -15.08 -33.82
N GLN A 199 -4.27 -14.83 -32.87
CA GLN A 199 -4.81 -13.49 -32.61
C GLN A 199 -3.72 -12.50 -32.21
N GLY A 200 -2.79 -12.92 -31.36
CA GLY A 200 -1.67 -12.09 -30.91
C GLY A 200 -0.63 -11.74 -31.99
N ASN A 201 -0.69 -12.40 -33.15
CA ASN A 201 0.25 -12.20 -34.26
C ASN A 201 -0.47 -12.00 -35.60
N ARG A 202 -1.68 -11.43 -35.61
CA ARG A 202 -2.43 -11.20 -36.86
C ARG A 202 -1.73 -10.28 -37.86
N ASP A 203 -0.79 -9.47 -37.39
CA ASP A 203 0.12 -8.68 -38.21
C ASP A 203 1.02 -9.55 -39.09
N LYS A 204 1.41 -10.75 -38.63
CA LYS A 204 2.28 -11.69 -39.36
C LYS A 204 1.53 -12.87 -39.95
N ILE A 205 0.56 -13.41 -39.22
CA ILE A 205 -0.15 -14.65 -39.54
C ILE A 205 -1.54 -14.32 -40.09
N LYS A 206 -1.62 -14.15 -41.42
CA LYS A 206 -2.90 -13.98 -42.11
C LYS A 206 -3.70 -15.29 -42.14
N ASN A 207 -3.03 -16.40 -42.46
CA ASN A 207 -3.61 -17.73 -42.47
C ASN A 207 -3.02 -18.54 -41.30
N PRO A 208 -3.84 -19.00 -40.33
CA PRO A 208 -3.35 -19.76 -39.17
C PRO A 208 -2.72 -21.11 -39.51
N ASP A 209 -3.03 -21.70 -40.68
CA ASP A 209 -2.40 -22.96 -41.12
C ASP A 209 -0.97 -22.77 -41.65
N VAL A 210 -0.54 -21.52 -41.90
CA VAL A 210 0.75 -21.21 -42.53
C VAL A 210 1.61 -20.38 -41.61
N ILE A 211 2.64 -21.01 -41.05
CA ILE A 211 3.73 -20.36 -40.32
C ILE A 211 5.07 -20.72 -40.97
N LYS A 212 6.02 -19.79 -41.00
CA LYS A 212 7.34 -20.01 -41.62
C LYS A 212 8.43 -20.16 -40.56
N PRO A 213 9.47 -20.99 -40.81
CA PRO A 213 10.63 -21.07 -39.93
C PRO A 213 11.28 -19.70 -39.72
N LYS A 214 11.90 -19.51 -38.55
CA LYS A 214 12.55 -18.26 -38.08
C LYS A 214 11.58 -17.10 -37.80
N TRP A 215 10.27 -17.29 -37.92
CA TRP A 215 9.32 -16.30 -37.45
C TRP A 215 9.36 -16.20 -35.93
N VAL A 216 9.59 -14.99 -35.43
CA VAL A 216 9.44 -14.67 -34.00
C VAL A 216 7.98 -14.31 -33.76
N LEU A 217 7.26 -15.20 -33.10
CA LEU A 217 5.86 -15.06 -32.72
C LEU A 217 5.78 -14.59 -31.27
N LYS A 218 4.92 -13.60 -31.01
CA LYS A 218 4.50 -13.23 -29.66
C LYS A 218 3.63 -14.36 -29.11
N ILE A 219 3.83 -14.71 -27.85
CA ILE A 219 3.05 -15.70 -27.12
C ILE A 219 2.25 -14.90 -26.08
N PRO A 220 0.97 -14.57 -26.36
CA PRO A 220 0.15 -13.84 -25.42
C PRO A 220 -0.08 -14.67 -24.16
N HIS A 221 -0.20 -14.04 -23.00
CA HIS A 221 -0.35 -14.77 -21.75
C HIS A 221 -1.78 -15.29 -21.51
N GLY A 222 -1.93 -16.20 -20.54
CA GLY A 222 -3.21 -16.69 -20.02
C GLY A 222 -3.58 -18.11 -20.43
N THR A 223 -4.27 -18.81 -19.53
CA THR A 223 -4.60 -20.24 -19.62
C THR A 223 -5.91 -20.54 -20.35
N GLU A 224 -6.69 -19.52 -20.70
CA GLU A 224 -7.99 -19.65 -21.36
C GLU A 224 -8.13 -18.70 -22.56
N LEU A 225 -9.02 -19.06 -23.50
CA LEU A 225 -9.36 -18.21 -24.63
C LEU A 225 -10.37 -17.13 -24.23
N THR A 226 -10.13 -15.89 -24.66
CA THR A 226 -11.11 -14.81 -24.55
C THR A 226 -12.32 -15.06 -25.46
N LYS A 227 -13.43 -14.35 -25.23
CA LYS A 227 -14.64 -14.45 -26.08
C LYS A 227 -14.32 -14.17 -27.56
N GLU A 228 -13.44 -13.20 -27.81
CA GLU A 228 -12.99 -12.82 -29.15
C GLU A 228 -12.13 -13.93 -29.78
N GLU A 229 -11.18 -14.49 -29.04
CA GLU A 229 -10.33 -15.59 -29.50
C GLU A 229 -11.15 -16.85 -29.83
N LYS A 230 -12.13 -17.19 -28.98
CA LYS A 230 -13.09 -18.29 -29.23
C LYS A 230 -13.90 -18.04 -30.51
N SER A 231 -14.45 -16.83 -30.66
CA SER A 231 -15.23 -16.45 -31.85
C SER A 231 -14.40 -16.53 -33.13
N ALA A 232 -13.15 -16.08 -33.08
CA ALA A 232 -12.25 -16.14 -34.22
C ALA A 232 -11.86 -17.59 -34.58
N ALA A 233 -11.61 -18.46 -33.59
CA ALA A 233 -11.36 -19.87 -33.81
C ALA A 233 -12.57 -20.56 -34.48
N ASN A 234 -13.78 -20.32 -33.96
CA ASN A 234 -15.02 -20.86 -34.51
C ASN A 234 -15.24 -20.40 -35.95
N SER A 235 -15.01 -19.12 -36.23
CA SER A 235 -15.12 -18.55 -37.58
C SER A 235 -14.13 -19.21 -38.56
N TYR A 236 -12.91 -19.49 -38.11
CA TYR A 236 -11.92 -20.21 -38.90
C TYR A 236 -12.37 -21.65 -39.20
N TYR A 237 -12.80 -22.42 -38.18
CA TYR A 237 -13.27 -23.80 -38.40
C TYR A 237 -14.50 -23.84 -39.31
N LYS A 238 -15.43 -22.88 -39.17
CA LYS A 238 -16.59 -22.77 -40.06
C LYS A 238 -16.19 -22.55 -41.52
N LYS A 239 -15.20 -21.67 -41.78
CA LYS A 239 -14.67 -21.45 -43.14
C LYS A 239 -13.95 -22.66 -43.70
N LYS A 240 -13.24 -23.43 -42.85
CA LYS A 240 -12.54 -24.66 -43.26
C LYS A 240 -13.49 -25.81 -43.56
N ALA A 241 -14.62 -25.88 -42.85
CA ALA A 241 -15.65 -26.90 -43.06
C ALA A 241 -16.58 -26.60 -44.25
N ALA A 242 -16.55 -25.38 -44.79
CA ALA A 242 -17.29 -25.05 -46.00
C ALA A 242 -16.69 -25.81 -47.21
N PRO A 243 -17.51 -26.44 -48.06
CA PRO A 243 -17.02 -27.08 -49.28
C PRO A 243 -16.28 -26.06 -50.14
N PRO A 244 -15.22 -26.45 -50.88
CA PRO A 244 -14.54 -25.56 -51.79
C PRO A 244 -15.59 -24.96 -52.75
N ALA A 245 -15.59 -23.64 -52.88
CA ALA A 245 -16.45 -22.98 -53.86
C ALA A 245 -16.19 -23.64 -55.22
N ALA A 246 -17.24 -24.19 -55.83
CA ALA A 246 -17.14 -24.81 -57.14
C ALA A 246 -16.48 -23.80 -58.09
N PRO A 247 -15.48 -24.21 -58.89
CA PRO A 247 -14.92 -23.32 -59.89
C PRO A 247 -16.07 -22.88 -60.80
N GLY A 248 -16.30 -21.57 -60.86
CA GLY A 248 -17.33 -20.99 -61.70
C GLY A 248 -17.14 -21.45 -63.14
N GLN A 249 -18.23 -21.95 -63.72
CA GLN A 249 -18.38 -22.15 -65.17
C GLN A 249 -18.45 -20.80 -65.87
#